data_AF-A0AAV4WFD1-F1
#
_entry.id   AF-A0AAV4WFD1-F1
#
_cell.length_a   1.000
_cell.length_b   1.000
_cell.length_c   1.000
_cell.angle_alpha   90.00
_cell.angle_beta   90.00
_cell.angle_gamma   90.00
#
_symmetry.space_group_name_H-M   'P 1'
#
loop_
_entity.id
_entity.type
_entity.pdbx_description
1 polymer ?
#
loop_
_entity_poly.entity_id
_entity_poly.type
_entity_poly.pdbx_seq_one_letter_code
_entity_poly.pdbx_strand_id
1 'polypeptide(L)'
;MKTHSTYIVRPVSWCKWRKSEVEGTLETFEHPPAQDDEAQEVSKPIYEDLTADDLLERCLGSNTQNNNESFISCVWQLAPKHQFAGKKKLSDAACTFNEGFTAILNIMDVMGIIIVLQGQ
;
A
#
# COMPACT_ATOMS: atom_id res chain seq x y z
N MET A 1 18.12 -8.28 0.27
CA MET A 1 17.54 -9.65 0.41
C MET A 1 16.76 -9.73 1.72
N LYS A 2 15.47 -10.10 1.70
CA LYS A 2 14.65 -10.19 2.93
C LYS A 2 15.09 -11.40 3.75
N THR A 3 15.55 -11.16 4.97
CA THR A 3 15.93 -12.21 5.93
C THR A 3 14.71 -12.65 6.74
N HIS A 4 14.74 -13.84 7.35
CA HIS A 4 13.67 -14.33 8.23
C HIS A 4 13.31 -13.32 9.33
N SER A 5 14.30 -12.53 9.78
CA SER A 5 14.13 -11.47 10.78
C SER A 5 13.14 -10.37 10.39
N THR A 6 12.93 -10.12 9.10
CA THR A 6 11.99 -9.09 8.61
C THR A 6 10.52 -9.51 8.71
N TYR A 7 10.24 -10.79 8.96
CA TYR A 7 8.89 -11.31 9.10
C TYR A 7 8.50 -11.44 10.56
N ILE A 8 7.24 -11.10 10.85
CA ILE A 8 6.64 -11.27 12.18
C ILE A 8 6.56 -12.76 12.51
N VAL A 9 6.96 -13.10 13.74
CA VAL A 9 6.85 -14.45 14.33
C VAL A 9 5.40 -14.69 14.73
N ARG A 10 4.66 -15.44 13.92
CA ARG A 10 3.26 -15.80 14.18
C ARG A 10 2.81 -16.99 13.32
N PRO A 11 1.76 -17.73 13.72
CA PRO A 11 1.26 -18.89 12.96
C PRO A 11 0.87 -18.56 11.51
N VAL A 12 0.36 -17.35 11.27
CA VAL A 12 -0.06 -16.86 9.95
C VAL A 12 1.03 -16.08 9.20
N SER A 13 2.31 -16.34 9.51
CA SER A 13 3.42 -15.68 8.81
C SER A 13 3.55 -16.20 7.37
N TRP A 14 3.85 -15.29 6.44
CA TRP A 14 4.17 -15.68 5.06
C TRP A 14 5.54 -16.36 4.96
N CYS A 15 6.42 -16.13 5.94
CA CYS A 15 7.69 -16.83 6.03
C CYS A 15 7.48 -18.23 6.61
N LYS A 16 7.71 -19.27 5.78
CA LYS A 16 7.57 -20.67 6.20
C LYS A 16 8.49 -21.03 7.37
N TRP A 17 9.70 -20.47 7.42
CA TRP A 17 10.64 -20.65 8.53
C TRP A 17 10.10 -20.04 9.83
N ARG A 18 9.48 -18.86 9.79
CA ARG A 18 8.81 -18.26 10.97
C ARG A 18 7.61 -19.07 11.44
N LYS A 19 6.96 -19.82 10.54
CA LYS A 19 5.88 -20.74 10.93
C LYS A 19 6.42 -21.99 11.62
N SER A 20 7.47 -22.61 11.08
CA SER A 20 8.10 -23.76 11.73
C SER A 20 8.70 -23.40 13.08
N GLU A 21 9.19 -22.17 13.26
CA GLU A 21 9.60 -21.64 14.57
C GLU A 21 8.47 -21.65 15.59
N VAL A 22 7.27 -21.19 15.21
CA VAL A 22 6.10 -21.16 16.09
C VAL A 22 5.53 -22.56 16.34
N GLU A 23 5.61 -23.43 15.35
CA GLU A 23 5.12 -24.82 15.41
C GLU A 23 6.10 -25.77 16.11
N GLY A 24 7.32 -25.31 16.43
CA GLY A 24 8.36 -26.13 17.06
C GLY A 24 9.01 -27.16 16.13
N THR A 25 8.90 -26.97 14.81
CA THR A 25 9.38 -27.91 13.77
C THR A 25 10.63 -27.40 13.04
N LEU A 26 11.38 -26.47 13.64
CA LEU A 26 12.60 -25.89 13.07
C LEU A 26 13.68 -26.92 12.76
N GLU A 27 13.83 -27.94 13.61
CA GLU A 27 14.90 -28.96 13.46
C GLU A 27 14.77 -29.76 12.17
N THR A 28 13.54 -29.91 11.66
CA THR A 28 13.23 -30.64 10.42
C THR A 28 12.94 -29.70 9.25
N PHE A 29 13.09 -28.38 9.43
CA PHE A 29 12.75 -27.42 8.39
C PHE A 29 13.87 -27.34 7.35
N GLU A 30 13.55 -27.70 6.11
CA GLU A 30 14.47 -27.56 4.99
C GLU A 30 14.12 -26.34 4.13
N HIS A 31 15.15 -25.56 3.82
CA HIS A 31 15.00 -24.48 2.84
C HIS A 31 14.87 -25.06 1.43
N PRO A 32 14.00 -24.48 0.58
CA PRO A 32 14.03 -24.79 -0.84
C PRO A 32 15.44 -24.55 -1.41
N PRO A 33 15.85 -25.32 -2.44
CA PRO A 33 17.11 -25.10 -3.10
C PRO A 33 17.19 -23.66 -3.64
N ALA A 34 18.42 -23.14 -3.70
CA ALA A 34 18.68 -21.85 -4.34
C ALA A 34 18.28 -21.92 -5.84
N GLN A 35 18.08 -20.75 -6.43
CA GLN A 35 17.94 -20.64 -7.88
C GLN A 35 19.25 -21.06 -8.56
N ASP A 36 19.18 -21.46 -9.83
CA ASP A 36 20.37 -21.78 -10.61
C ASP A 36 21.27 -20.55 -10.80
N ASP A 37 22.57 -20.79 -10.97
CA ASP A 37 23.58 -19.73 -11.04
C ASP A 37 23.34 -18.80 -12.24
N GLU A 38 22.85 -19.32 -13.36
CA GLU A 38 22.55 -18.53 -14.56
C GLU A 38 21.37 -17.56 -14.31
N ALA A 39 20.29 -18.03 -13.70
CA ALA A 39 19.17 -17.19 -13.30
C ALA A 39 19.56 -16.15 -12.25
N GLN A 40 20.46 -16.50 -11.33
CA GLN A 40 20.98 -15.54 -10.35
C GLN A 40 21.81 -14.43 -11.01
N GLU A 41 22.71 -14.77 -11.94
CA GLU A 41 23.52 -13.80 -12.69
C GLU A 41 22.64 -12.83 -13.50
N VAL A 42 21.54 -13.32 -14.09
CA VAL A 42 20.58 -12.46 -14.81
C VAL A 42 19.72 -11.61 -13.86
N SER A 43 19.26 -12.18 -12.74
CA SER A 43 18.29 -11.51 -11.85
C SER A 43 18.94 -10.51 -10.90
N LYS A 44 20.20 -10.73 -10.52
CA LYS A 44 20.93 -9.88 -9.56
C LYS A 44 21.01 -8.41 -9.99
N PRO A 45 21.47 -8.05 -11.20
CA PRO A 45 21.54 -6.65 -11.60
C PRO A 45 20.14 -6.00 -11.65
N ILE A 46 19.12 -6.73 -12.11
CA ILE A 46 17.73 -6.25 -12.12
C ILE A 46 17.24 -5.97 -10.69
N TYR A 47 17.55 -6.86 -9.76
CA TYR A 47 17.18 -6.68 -8.35
C TYR A 47 17.90 -5.48 -7.73
N GLU A 48 19.20 -5.34 -7.96
CA GLU A 48 20.00 -4.21 -7.47
C GLU A 48 19.48 -2.87 -8.04
N ASP A 49 19.22 -2.80 -9.34
CA ASP A 49 18.63 -1.64 -9.99
C ASP A 49 17.25 -1.31 -9.39
N LEU A 50 16.36 -2.30 -9.25
CA LEU A 50 15.01 -2.08 -8.70
C LEU A 50 14.97 -1.79 -7.19
N THR A 51 16.08 -2.01 -6.49
CA THR A 51 16.22 -1.74 -5.05
C THR A 51 17.16 -0.57 -4.75
N ALA A 52 17.53 0.22 -5.77
CA ALA A 52 18.28 1.44 -5.59
C ALA A 52 17.52 2.44 -4.69
N ASP A 53 18.25 3.09 -3.79
CA ASP A 53 17.67 3.95 -2.75
C ASP A 53 16.83 5.09 -3.35
N ASP A 54 17.24 5.65 -4.49
CA ASP A 54 16.51 6.72 -5.19
C ASP A 54 15.14 6.27 -5.72
N LEU A 55 15.03 5.02 -6.17
CA LEU A 55 13.74 4.41 -6.55
C LEU A 55 12.87 4.13 -5.33
N LEU A 56 13.46 3.66 -4.24
CA LEU A 56 12.73 3.40 -2.99
C LEU A 56 12.24 4.68 -2.33
N GLU A 57 13.03 5.76 -2.35
CA GLU A 57 12.65 7.08 -1.82
C GLU A 57 11.42 7.63 -2.54
N ARG A 58 11.30 7.43 -3.86
CA ARG A 58 10.10 7.80 -4.63
C ARG A 58 8.84 7.06 -4.17
N CYS A 59 9.00 5.85 -3.64
CA CYS A 59 7.90 5.03 -3.11
C CYS A 59 7.47 5.46 -1.70
N LEU A 60 8.32 6.15 -0.92
CA LEU A 60 7.98 6.61 0.44
C LEU A 60 6.79 7.58 0.45
N GLY A 61 6.64 8.39 -0.60
CA GLY A 61 5.50 9.29 -0.76
C GLY A 61 4.18 8.59 -1.12
N SER A 62 4.18 7.26 -1.29
CA SER A 62 3.01 6.50 -1.81
C SER A 62 2.50 7.03 -3.16
N ASN A 63 3.37 7.66 -3.95
CA ASN A 63 3.07 8.24 -5.27
C ASN A 63 2.91 7.19 -6.37
N THR A 64 2.61 5.94 -6.00
CA THR A 64 2.70 4.77 -6.86
C THR A 64 1.30 4.24 -7.17
N GLN A 65 0.63 4.94 -8.06
CA GLN A 65 -0.38 4.39 -8.97
C GLN A 65 -0.63 5.50 -9.97
N ASN A 66 -0.69 5.17 -11.26
CA ASN A 66 -1.05 6.08 -12.34
C ASN A 66 -2.04 7.16 -11.85
N ASN A 67 -1.58 8.41 -11.70
CA ASN A 67 -2.38 9.47 -11.07
C ASN A 67 -3.76 9.60 -11.71
N ASN A 68 -3.87 9.31 -13.01
CA ASN A 68 -5.14 9.33 -13.71
C ASN A 68 -6.07 8.19 -13.26
N GLU A 69 -5.56 6.97 -13.08
CA GLU A 69 -6.36 5.84 -12.56
C GLU A 69 -6.79 6.08 -11.12
N SER A 70 -5.89 6.57 -10.26
CA SER A 70 -6.19 6.88 -8.87
C SER A 70 -7.25 7.98 -8.75
N PHE A 71 -7.12 9.06 -9.53
CA PHE A 71 -8.11 10.13 -9.56
C PHE A 71 -9.47 9.64 -10.06
N ILE A 72 -9.48 8.90 -11.18
CA ILE A 72 -10.72 8.36 -11.75
C ILE A 72 -11.39 7.37 -10.79
N SER A 73 -10.62 6.58 -10.03
CA SER A 73 -11.14 5.74 -8.95
C SER A 73 -11.86 6.58 -7.87
N CYS A 74 -11.24 7.67 -7.42
CA CYS A 74 -11.85 8.58 -6.44
C CYS A 74 -13.15 9.23 -6.98
N VAL A 75 -13.15 9.63 -8.26
CA VAL A 75 -14.36 10.12 -8.93
C VAL A 75 -15.46 9.06 -8.92
N TRP A 76 -15.17 7.81 -9.27
CA TRP A 76 -16.20 6.76 -9.29
C TRP A 76 -16.72 6.36 -7.92
N GLN A 77 -15.93 6.53 -6.86
CA GLN A 77 -16.38 6.32 -5.49
C GLN A 77 -17.41 7.39 -5.05
N LEU A 78 -17.23 8.65 -5.45
CA LEU A 78 -18.10 9.76 -5.05
C LEU A 78 -19.26 10.03 -6.04
N ALA A 79 -19.01 9.74 -7.31
CA ALA A 79 -19.92 9.91 -8.44
C ALA A 79 -19.99 8.61 -9.25
N PRO A 80 -20.72 7.58 -8.78
CA PRO A 80 -20.84 6.32 -9.48
C PRO A 80 -21.33 6.49 -10.92
N LYS A 81 -20.77 5.71 -11.87
CA LYS A 81 -21.06 5.80 -13.32
C LYS A 81 -22.54 5.79 -13.69
N HIS A 82 -23.37 5.13 -12.89
CA HIS A 82 -24.80 4.95 -13.15
C HIS A 82 -25.67 6.08 -12.58
N GLN A 83 -25.07 7.11 -11.95
CA GLN A 83 -25.77 8.24 -11.37
C GLN A 83 -25.31 9.54 -12.01
N PHE A 84 -26.24 10.47 -12.24
CA PHE A 84 -25.88 11.81 -12.63
C PHE A 84 -25.18 12.52 -11.46
N ALA A 85 -23.98 13.04 -11.71
CA ALA A 85 -23.21 13.78 -10.73
C ALA A 85 -23.01 15.22 -11.19
N GLY A 86 -23.41 16.17 -10.34
CA GLY A 86 -23.15 17.59 -10.58
C GLY A 86 -21.68 17.97 -10.30
N LYS A 87 -21.29 19.15 -10.76
CA LYS A 87 -19.92 19.70 -10.63
C LYS A 87 -19.36 19.62 -9.20
N LYS A 88 -20.22 19.77 -8.18
CA LYS A 88 -19.84 19.68 -6.75
C LYS A 88 -19.17 18.35 -6.40
N LYS A 89 -19.72 17.21 -6.85
CA LYS A 89 -19.15 15.89 -6.57
C LYS A 89 -17.76 15.69 -7.21
N LEU A 90 -17.53 16.33 -8.35
CA LEU A 90 -16.22 16.30 -9.00
C LEU A 90 -15.20 17.15 -8.23
N SER A 91 -15.62 18.31 -7.72
CA SER A 91 -14.80 19.12 -6.81
C SER A 91 -14.45 18.37 -5.53
N ASP A 92 -15.41 17.70 -4.91
CA ASP A 92 -15.18 16.89 -3.70
C ASP A 92 -14.19 15.74 -3.96
N ALA A 93 -14.27 15.11 -5.15
CA ALA A 93 -13.32 14.08 -5.57
C ALA A 93 -11.91 14.63 -5.80
N ALA A 94 -11.78 15.82 -6.39
CA ALA A 94 -10.49 16.49 -6.54
C ALA A 94 -9.88 16.87 -5.18
N CYS A 95 -10.68 17.40 -4.25
CA CYS A 95 -10.23 17.70 -2.89
C CYS A 95 -9.75 16.43 -2.18
N THR A 96 -10.54 15.34 -2.25
CA THR A 96 -10.21 14.07 -1.61
C THR A 96 -8.95 13.43 -2.22
N PHE A 97 -8.77 13.54 -3.53
CA PHE A 97 -7.57 13.01 -4.19
C PHE A 97 -6.29 13.76 -3.79
N ASN A 98 -6.34 15.09 -3.68
CA ASN A 98 -5.15 15.90 -3.40
C ASN A 98 -4.80 15.99 -1.91
N GLU A 99 -5.80 16.07 -1.03
CA GLU A 99 -5.61 16.39 0.40
C GLU A 99 -6.29 15.37 1.33
N GLY A 100 -6.88 14.30 0.78
CA GLY A 100 -7.68 13.36 1.55
C GLY A 100 -8.93 14.01 2.14
N PHE A 101 -9.45 13.43 3.22
CA PHE A 101 -10.63 13.96 3.91
C PHE A 101 -10.36 15.28 4.65
N THR A 102 -9.10 15.69 4.82
CA THR A 102 -8.74 16.95 5.48
C THR A 102 -9.36 18.16 4.80
N ALA A 103 -9.39 18.20 3.47
CA ALA A 103 -10.05 19.28 2.74
C ALA A 103 -11.55 19.36 3.03
N ILE A 104 -12.22 18.20 3.15
CA ILE A 104 -13.65 18.13 3.51
C ILE A 104 -13.86 18.59 4.96
N LEU A 105 -12.99 18.20 5.89
CA LEU A 105 -13.04 18.66 7.28
C LEU A 105 -12.89 20.19 7.37
N ASN A 106 -11.97 20.78 6.60
CA ASN A 106 -11.78 22.23 6.55
C ASN A 106 -13.03 22.95 6.00
N ILE A 107 -13.66 22.39 4.96
CA ILE A 107 -14.92 22.94 4.42
C ILE A 107 -16.04 22.87 5.48
N MET A 108 -16.14 21.75 6.19
CA MET A 108 -17.14 21.56 7.25
C MET A 108 -16.92 22.55 8.41
N ASP A 109 -15.67 22.77 8.82
CA ASP A 109 -15.31 23.75 9.85
C ASP A 109 -15.72 25.18 9.46
N VAL A 110 -15.39 25.60 8.23
CA VAL A 110 -15.82 26.92 7.69
C VAL A 110 -17.34 27.04 7.63
N MET A 111 -18.05 25.95 7.38
CA MET A 111 -19.51 25.91 7.38
C MET A 111 -20.12 25.85 8.80
N GLY A 112 -19.31 25.78 9.85
CA GLY A 112 -19.76 25.68 11.23
C GLY A 112 -20.35 24.32 11.59
N ILE A 113 -19.99 23.26 10.85
CA ILE A 113 -20.46 21.89 11.10
C ILE A 113 -19.53 21.25 12.14
N ILE A 114 -20.08 20.99 13.33
CA ILE A 114 -19.34 20.32 14.42
C ILE A 114 -19.35 18.81 14.18
N ILE A 115 -18.15 18.22 14.02
CA ILE A 115 -17.98 16.78 13.92
C ILE A 115 -17.71 16.23 15.32
N VAL A 116 -18.71 15.58 15.90
CA VAL A 116 -18.56 14.84 17.16
C VAL A 116 -18.28 13.37 16.87
N LEU A 117 -17.24 12.81 17.51
CA LEU A 117 -17.02 11.37 17.50
C LEU A 117 -18.16 10.71 18.30
N GLN A 118 -18.97 9.89 17.65
CA GLN A 118 -20.00 9.10 18.32
C GLN A 118 -19.31 7.99 19.12
N GLY A 119 -19.12 8.19 20.42
CA GLY A 119 -18.54 7.16 21.31
C GLY A 119 -17.73 7.65 22.51
N GLN A 120 -18.20 8.68 23.23
CA GLN A 120 -17.80 8.97 24.61
C GLN A 120 -19.06 9.05 25.46
#